data_AF-A0A1K2I8J1-F1
#
_entry.id   AF-A0A1K2I8J1-F1
#
_cell.length_a   1.000
_cell.length_b   1.000
_cell.length_c   1.000
_cell.angle_alpha   90.00
_cell.angle_beta   90.00
_cell.angle_gamma   90.00
#
_symmetry.space_group_name_H-M   'P 1'
#
loop_
_entity.id
_entity.type
_entity.pdbx_description
1 polymer ?
#
loop_
_entity_poly.entity_id
_entity_poly.type
_entity_poly.pdbx_seq_one_letter_code
_entity_poly.pdbx_strand_id
1 'polypeptide(L)' 'MRSFSYGGLKKYLATLGNFEEIKIIIVETPSRYYHIYLRQLKDLDNLPRQAIFNVAT' A
#
# COMPACT_ATOMS: atom_id res chain seq x y z
N MET A 1 2.57 -7.46 -10.30
CA MET A 1 2.59 -6.52 -9.16
C MET A 1 2.71 -5.10 -9.67
N ARG A 2 1.97 -4.16 -9.08
CA ARG A 2 2.08 -2.72 -9.39
C ARG A 2 2.73 -1.99 -8.22
N SER A 3 3.73 -1.17 -8.51
CA SER A 3 4.47 -0.40 -7.52
C SER A 3 3.93 1.03 -7.42
N PHE A 4 3.82 1.54 -6.20
CA PHE A 4 3.30 2.88 -5.92
C PHE A 4 4.15 3.59 -4.88
N SER A 5 4.24 4.92 -5.00
CA SER A 5 4.57 5.79 -3.86
C SER A 5 3.36 5.91 -2.93
N TYR A 6 3.53 6.44 -1.72
CA TYR A 6 2.42 6.67 -0.78
C TYR A 6 1.26 7.44 -1.42
N GLY A 7 1.57 8.56 -2.09
CA GLY A 7 0.55 9.39 -2.76
C GLY A 7 -0.11 8.67 -3.95
N GLY A 8 0.65 7.87 -4.69
CA GLY A 8 0.13 7.04 -5.79
C GLY A 8 -0.81 5.96 -5.28
N LEU A 9 -0.43 5.27 -4.20
CA LEU A 9 -1.23 4.23 -3.56
C LEU A 9 -2.53 4.81 -3.02
N LYS A 10 -2.47 5.96 -2.33
CA LYS A 10 -3.66 6.64 -1.81
C LYS A 10 -4.66 6.95 -2.93
N LYS A 11 -4.19 7.49 -4.06
CA LYS A 11 -5.04 7.77 -5.22
C LYS A 11 -5.63 6.48 -5.80
N TYR A 12 -4.81 5.44 -5.97
CA TYR A 12 -5.24 4.15 -6.50
C TYR A 12 -6.35 3.51 -5.65
N LEU A 13 -6.16 3.47 -4.33
CA LEU A 13 -7.16 2.93 -3.40
C LEU A 13 -8.43 3.77 -3.34
N ALA A 14 -8.31 5.11 -3.43
CA ALA A 14 -9.48 5.98 -3.53
C ALA A 14 -10.29 5.74 -4.82
N THR A 15 -9.64 5.38 -5.92
CA THR A 15 -10.30 5.00 -7.19
C THR A 15 -10.97 3.62 -7.10
N LEU A 16 -10.40 2.68 -6.34
CA LEU A 16 -11.03 1.38 -6.08
C LEU A 16 -12.33 1.50 -5.27
N GLY A 17 -12.46 2.55 -4.45
CA GLY A 17 -13.63 2.74 -3.58
C GLY A 17 -13.63 1.74 -2.43
N ASN A 18 -14.58 0.81 -2.44
CA ASN A 18 -14.67 -0.24 -1.41
C ASN A 18 -13.78 -1.43 -1.80
N PHE A 19 -12.89 -1.80 -0.90
CA PHE A 19 -12.07 -3.01 -1.01
C PHE A 19 -12.10 -3.74 0.33
N GLU A 20 -12.20 -5.06 0.32
CA GLU A 20 -12.23 -5.86 1.55
C GLU A 20 -10.84 -6.27 2.01
N GLU A 21 -9.96 -6.60 1.06
CA GLU A 21 -8.61 -7.06 1.38
C GLU A 21 -7.65 -6.85 0.19
N ILE A 22 -6.64 -6.01 0.38
CA ILE A 22 -5.58 -5.79 -0.61
C ILE A 22 -4.24 -6.12 0.03
N LYS A 23 -3.55 -7.11 -0.53
CA LYS A 23 -2.19 -7.48 -0.10
C LYS A 23 -1.17 -6.51 -0.66
N ILE A 24 -0.39 -5.91 0.24
CA ILE A 24 0.65 -4.94 -0.10
C ILE A 24 1.98 -5.36 0.51
N ILE A 25 3.03 -5.28 -0.30
CA ILE A 25 4.43 -5.40 0.14
C ILE A 25 4.96 -3.99 0.35
N ILE A 26 5.35 -3.67 1.57
CA ILE A 26 5.99 -2.41 1.94
C ILE A 26 7.49 -2.61 1.90
N VAL A 27 8.18 -1.77 1.15
CA VAL A 27 9.65 -1.76 1.06
C VAL A 27 10.12 -0.41 1.58
N GLU A 28 10.59 -0.37 2.83
CA GLU A 28 11.17 0.84 3.44
C GLU A 28 12.64 1.00 3.01
N THR A 29 13.38 -0.11 3.00
CA THR A 29 14.77 -0.20 2.55
C THR A 29 15.00 -1.57 1.88
N PRO A 30 16.11 -1.79 1.15
CA PRO A 30 16.42 -3.11 0.58
C PRO A 30 16.45 -4.25 1.60
N SER A 31 16.74 -3.95 2.87
CA SER A 31 16.82 -4.94 3.96
C SER A 31 15.58 -4.97 4.85
N ARG A 32 14.64 -4.01 4.69
CA ARG A 32 13.42 -3.90 5.50
C ARG A 32 12.20 -3.83 4.59
N TYR A 33 11.58 -5.00 4.42
CA TYR A 33 10.30 -5.13 3.73
C TYR A 33 9.38 -6.10 4.47
N TYR A 34 8.08 -5.88 4.36
CA TYR A 34 7.06 -6.70 5.02
C TYR A 34 5.73 -6.63 4.27
N HIS A 35 4.83 -7.56 4.58
CA HIS A 35 3.53 -7.66 3.95
C HIS A 35 2.44 -7.21 4.92
N ILE A 36 1.45 -6.48 4.40
CA ILE A 36 0.24 -6.13 5.13
C ILE A 36 -0.98 -6.33 4.24
N TYR A 37 -2.14 -6.33 4.88
CA TYR A 37 -3.42 -6.30 4.22
C TYR A 37 -4.11 -4.98 4.56
N LEU A 38 -4.53 -4.24 3.53
CA LEU A 38 -5.41 -3.09 3.72
C LEU A 38 -6.85 -3.54 3.55
N ARG A 39 -7.72 -3.10 4.46
CA ARG A 39 -9.17 -3.35 4.42
C ARG A 39 -9.97 -2.07 4.21
N GLN A 40 -9.35 -0.92 4.41
CA GLN A 40 -9.96 0.38 4.21
C GLN A 40 -8.89 1.44 3.94
N LEU A 41 -9.29 2.55 3.32
CA LEU A 41 -8.36 3.64 2.98
C LEU A 41 -7.65 4.22 4.22
N LYS A 42 -8.30 4.20 5.39
CA LYS A 42 -7.74 4.72 6.64
C LYS A 42 -6.52 3.94 7.13
N ASP A 43 -6.37 2.68 6.72
CA ASP A 43 -5.22 1.85 7.10
C ASP A 43 -3.90 2.42 6.53
N LEU A 44 -3.97 3.28 5.51
CA LEU A 44 -2.81 3.97 4.96
C LEU A 44 -2.13 4.93 5.95
N ASP A 45 -2.89 5.53 6.87
CA ASP A 45 -2.36 6.61 7.72
C ASP A 45 -1.27 6.12 8.68
N ASN A 46 -1.23 4.80 8.93
CA ASN A 46 -0.21 4.14 9.76
C ASN A 46 1.05 3.73 8.97
N LEU A 47 1.08 3.96 7.64
CA LEU A 47 2.16 3.46 6.79
C LEU A 47 3.28 4.49 6.60
N PRO A 48 4.54 4.03 6.45
CA PRO A 48 5.68 4.91 6.19
C PRO A 48 5.52 5.61 4.84
N ARG A 49 5.41 6.95 4.86
CA ARG A 49 5.19 7.76 3.65
C ARG A 49 6.33 7.71 2.62
N GLN A 50 7.52 7.30 3.06
CA GLN A 50 8.73 7.23 2.23
C GLN A 50 8.95 5.84 1.61
N ALA A 51 8.12 4.84 1.95
CA ALA A 51 8.26 3.49 1.43
C ALA A 51 7.72 3.34 0.00
N ILE A 52 8.15 2.27 -0.66
CA ILE A 52 7.55 1.78 -1.91
C ILE A 52 6.55 0.68 -1.58
N PHE A 53 5.38 0.75 -2.21
CA PHE A 53 4.27 -0.17 -2.00
C PHE A 53 4.04 -1.00 -3.24
N ASN A 54 4.23 -2.32 -3.16
CA ASN A 54 3.93 -3.24 -4.25
C ASN A 54 2.61 -3.96 -3.97
N VAL A 55 1.62 -3.70 -4.81
CA VAL A 55 0.31 -4.33 -4.73
C VAL A 55 0.32 -5.58 -5.61
N ALA A 56 -0.04 -6.72 -5.02
CA ALA A 56 -0.35 -7.93 -5.77
C ALA A 56 -1.84 -7.89 -6.11
N THR A 57 -2.15 -7.46 -7.34
CA THR A 57 -3.46 -7.62 -7.99
C THR A 57 -3.69 -9.06 -8.38
#